data_AF-A3VKR7-F1
#
_entry.id   AF-A3VKR7-F1
#
_cell.length_a   1.000
_cell.length_b   1.000
_cell.length_c   1.000
_cell.angle_alpha   90.00
_cell.angle_beta   90.00
_cell.angle_gamma   90.00
#
_symmetry.space_group_name_H-M   'P 1'
#
loop_
_entity.id
_entity.type
_entity.pdbx_description
1 polymer ?
#
loop_
_entity_poly.entity_id
_entity_poly.type
_entity_poly.pdbx_seq_one_letter_code
_entity_poly.pdbx_strand_id
1 'polypeptide(L)'
;MPASAEEQRINVGVAELTCPTCSFTVAAAMRGVPTVEIVDFQEGEEFGTGTYVVAFDDQAANPDMIIEAVLANGYPAEVLQAGES
;
A
#
# COMPACT_ATOMS: atom_id res chain seq x y z
N MET A 1 -22.96 11.10 -12.95
CA MET A 1 -21.71 11.15 -13.76
C MET A 1 -21.02 9.82 -13.49
N PRO A 2 -20.62 9.03 -14.50
CA PRO A 2 -19.85 7.82 -14.20
C PRO A 2 -18.53 8.30 -13.60
N ALA A 3 -18.15 7.78 -12.44
CA ALA A 3 -16.82 7.99 -11.90
C ALA A 3 -15.85 7.50 -12.97
N SER A 4 -15.04 8.41 -13.50
CA SER A 4 -13.94 8.03 -14.36
C SER A 4 -13.03 7.20 -13.46
N ALA A 5 -12.63 6.01 -13.90
CA ALA A 5 -11.54 5.29 -13.26
C ALA A 5 -10.37 6.28 -13.18
N GLU A 6 -10.10 6.80 -11.98
CA GLU A 6 -9.06 7.77 -11.76
C GLU A 6 -8.01 7.05 -10.94
N GLU A 7 -6.77 7.05 -11.44
CA GLU A 7 -5.65 6.44 -10.76
C GLU A 7 -5.53 7.06 -9.36
N GLN A 8 -5.99 6.33 -8.35
CA GLN A 8 -5.95 6.77 -6.97
C GLN A 8 -4.59 6.45 -6.38
N ARG A 9 -4.08 7.39 -5.58
CA ARG A 9 -2.83 7.21 -4.86
C ARG A 9 -3.10 7.31 -3.38
N ILE A 10 -2.63 6.31 -2.65
CA ILE A 10 -2.76 6.26 -1.20
C ILE A 10 -1.41 5.99 -0.56
N ASN A 11 -1.28 6.46 0.67
CA ASN A 11 -0.14 6.17 1.52
C ASN A 11 -0.50 5.01 2.44
N VAL A 12 0.21 3.90 2.30
CA VAL A 12 0.06 2.71 3.14
C VAL A 12 1.22 2.65 4.12
N GLY A 13 0.93 2.88 5.39
CA GLY A 13 1.85 2.65 6.49
C GLY A 13 1.98 1.15 6.74
N VAL A 14 3.20 0.65 6.86
CA VAL A 14 3.49 -0.74 7.19
C VAL A 14 4.49 -0.74 8.34
N ALA A 15 4.20 -1.55 9.35
CA ALA A 15 5.08 -1.76 10.49
C ALA A 15 5.73 -3.16 10.43
N GLU A 16 6.66 -3.41 11.34
CA GLU A 16 7.45 -4.65 11.43
C GLU A 16 8.41 -4.89 10.25
N LEU A 17 8.79 -3.84 9.52
CA LEU A 17 9.84 -3.84 8.49
C LEU A 17 11.26 -3.88 9.10
N THR A 18 11.43 -4.62 10.19
CA THR A 18 12.68 -4.70 10.94
C THR A 18 13.74 -5.57 10.25
N CYS A 19 13.36 -6.30 9.19
CA CYS A 19 14.31 -7.03 8.35
C CYS A 19 14.50 -6.35 6.98
N PRO A 20 15.73 -6.34 6.44
CA PRO A 20 16.04 -5.70 5.16
C PRO A 20 15.28 -6.29 3.96
N THR A 21 14.79 -7.53 4.08
CA THR A 21 13.99 -8.23 3.07
C THR A 21 12.48 -8.15 3.31
N CYS A 22 12.01 -7.74 4.49
CA CYS A 22 10.57 -7.65 4.78
C CYS A 22 9.89 -6.61 3.88
N SER A 23 10.58 -5.51 3.58
CA SER A 23 10.07 -4.48 2.67
C SER A 23 9.82 -4.99 1.25
N PHE A 24 10.65 -5.94 0.78
CA PHE A 24 10.44 -6.59 -0.51
C PHE A 24 9.26 -7.57 -0.49
N THR A 25 9.08 -8.32 0.60
CA THR A 25 7.92 -9.23 0.76
C THR A 25 6.61 -8.46 0.76
N VAL A 26 6.56 -7.37 1.53
CA VAL A 26 5.40 -6.46 1.59
C VAL A 26 5.13 -5.84 0.22
N ALA A 27 6.17 -5.36 -0.47
CA ALA A 27 6.04 -4.82 -1.82
C ALA A 27 5.51 -5.88 -2.82
N ALA A 28 5.97 -7.13 -2.71
CA ALA A 28 5.48 -8.22 -3.53
C ALA A 28 4.00 -8.56 -3.23
N ALA A 29 3.59 -8.50 -1.96
CA ALA A 29 2.19 -8.70 -1.55
C ALA A 29 1.27 -7.64 -2.17
N MET A 30 1.65 -6.35 -2.10
CA MET A 30 0.89 -5.25 -2.71
C MET A 30 0.79 -5.42 -4.23
N ARG A 31 1.90 -5.77 -4.90
CA ARG A 31 1.92 -6.07 -6.35
C ARG A 31 1.11 -7.30 -6.75
N GLY A 32 0.69 -8.12 -5.79
CA GLY A 32 -0.23 -9.22 -6.01
C GLY A 32 -1.68 -8.77 -6.26
N VAL A 33 -2.02 -7.54 -5.90
CA VAL A 33 -3.34 -6.94 -6.12
C VAL A 33 -3.41 -6.40 -7.56
N PRO A 34 -4.50 -6.68 -8.30
CA PRO A 34 -4.65 -6.20 -9.67
C PRO A 34 -4.62 -4.67 -9.72
N THR A 35 -3.94 -4.11 -10.72
CA THR A 35 -3.77 -2.65 -10.95
C THR A 35 -2.92 -1.89 -9.94
N VAL A 36 -2.45 -2.53 -8.87
CA VAL A 36 -1.63 -1.87 -7.85
C VAL A 36 -0.19 -1.74 -8.31
N GLU A 37 0.32 -0.51 -8.27
CA GLU A 37 1.71 -0.17 -8.54
C GLU A 37 2.31 0.64 -7.38
N ILE A 38 3.53 0.29 -6.99
CA ILE A 38 4.26 1.02 -5.95
C ILE A 38 4.96 2.20 -6.63
N VAL A 39 4.50 3.40 -6.36
CA VAL A 39 5.02 4.66 -6.92
C VAL A 39 6.28 5.07 -6.17
N ASP A 40 6.23 5.01 -4.84
CA ASP A 40 7.31 5.45 -3.97
C ASP A 40 7.29 4.68 -2.65
N PHE A 41 8.41 4.69 -1.95
CA PHE A 41 8.54 4.11 -0.62
C PHE A 41 9.40 5.02 0.23
N GLN A 42 8.85 5.43 1.36
CA GLN A 42 9.51 6.26 2.35
C GLN A 42 9.67 5.46 3.64
N GLU A 43 10.89 5.36 4.13
CA GLU A 43 11.13 4.79 5.47
C GLU A 43 10.53 5.72 6.53
N GLY A 44 9.81 5.16 7.50
CA GLY A 44 9.18 5.94 8.56
C GLY A 44 10.20 6.44 9.59
N GLU A 45 9.79 7.39 10.43
CA GLU A 45 10.64 7.88 11.54
C GLU A 45 10.99 6.78 12.55
N GLU A 46 10.09 5.80 12.75
CA GLU A 46 10.31 4.68 13.65
C GLU A 46 11.01 3.52 12.94
N PHE A 47 12.02 2.95 13.59
CA PHE A 47 12.74 1.79 13.06
C PHE A 47 11.79 0.61 12.86
N GLY A 48 11.72 0.11 11.63
CA GLY A 48 10.78 -0.95 11.24
C GLY A 48 9.41 -0.45 10.80
N THR A 49 9.24 0.86 10.59
CA THR A 49 8.06 1.43 9.93
C THR A 49 8.41 1.99 8.56
N GLY A 50 7.45 2.00 7.65
CA GLY A 50 7.62 2.54 6.31
C GLY A 50 6.29 2.89 5.69
N THR A 51 6.28 3.92 4.85
CA THR A 51 5.12 4.37 4.09
C THR A 51 5.32 4.05 2.63
N TYR A 52 4.41 3.25 2.06
CA TYR A 52 4.38 2.94 0.64
C TYR A 52 3.36 3.83 -0.04
N VAL A 53 3.79 4.56 -1.06
CA VAL A 53 2.90 5.29 -1.95
C VAL A 53 2.51 4.32 -3.06
N VAL A 54 1.26 3.89 -3.05
CA VAL A 54 0.73 2.97 -4.06
C VAL A 54 -0.32 3.66 -4.90
N ALA A 55 -0.24 3.44 -6.21
CA ALA A 55 -1.25 3.82 -7.18
C ALA A 55 -2.10 2.59 -7.53
N PHE A 56 -3.41 2.78 -7.64
CA PHE A 56 -4.32 1.72 -8.08
C PHE A 56 -5.51 2.33 -8.81
N ASP A 57 -6.21 1.51 -9.58
CA ASP A 57 -7.44 1.91 -10.25
C ASP A 57 -8.62 1.62 -9.33
N ASP A 58 -9.38 2.65 -8.91
CA ASP A 58 -10.48 2.53 -7.95
C ASP A 58 -11.64 1.64 -8.45
N GLN A 59 -11.72 1.41 -9.77
CA GLN A 59 -12.72 0.52 -10.36
C GLN A 59 -12.30 -0.95 -10.26
N ALA A 60 -11.00 -1.23 -10.11
CA ALA A 60 -10.45 -2.59 -10.09
C ALA A 60 -9.90 -3.02 -8.72
N ALA A 61 -9.45 -2.07 -7.90
CA ALA A 61 -8.90 -2.30 -6.57
C ALA A 61 -9.32 -1.18 -5.61
N ASN A 62 -9.22 -1.45 -4.31
CA ASN A 62 -9.53 -0.48 -3.26
C ASN A 62 -8.47 -0.54 -2.15
N PRO A 63 -8.33 0.50 -1.32
CA PRO A 63 -7.36 0.54 -0.22
C PRO A 63 -7.44 -0.70 0.67
N ASP A 64 -8.65 -1.11 1.06
CA ASP A 64 -8.87 -2.28 1.91
C ASP A 64 -8.25 -3.56 1.32
N MET A 65 -8.40 -3.82 0.02
CA MET A 65 -7.78 -4.97 -0.64
C MET A 65 -6.26 -4.95 -0.56
N ILE A 66 -5.65 -3.76 -0.64
CA ILE A 66 -4.20 -3.59 -0.53
C ILE A 66 -3.75 -3.90 0.90
N ILE A 67 -4.47 -3.38 1.89
CA ILE A 67 -4.21 -3.66 3.31
C ILE A 67 -4.39 -5.14 3.61
N GLU A 68 -5.48 -5.76 3.16
CA GLU A 68 -5.75 -7.19 3.35
C GLU A 68 -4.67 -8.06 2.71
N ALA A 69 -4.14 -7.70 1.53
CA ALA A 69 -3.05 -8.43 0.90
C ALA A 69 -1.76 -8.41 1.75
N VAL A 70 -1.45 -7.28 2.39
CA VAL A 70 -0.30 -7.15 3.28
C VAL A 70 -0.54 -7.88 4.62
N LEU A 71 -1.72 -7.73 5.20
CA LEU A 71 -2.14 -8.45 6.42
C LEU A 71 -2.15 -9.96 6.23
N ALA A 72 -2.55 -10.45 5.05
CA ALA A 72 -2.52 -11.87 4.71
C ALA A 72 -1.09 -12.45 4.68
N ASN A 73 -0.07 -11.60 4.50
CA ASN A 73 1.34 -11.98 4.62
C ASN A 73 1.87 -11.87 6.06
N GLY A 74 1.02 -11.46 7.01
CA GLY A 74 1.36 -11.32 8.42
C GLY A 74 2.02 -10.01 8.79
N TYR A 75 1.92 -8.98 7.94
CA TYR A 75 2.47 -7.65 8.21
C TYR A 75 1.36 -6.66 8.54
N PRO A 76 1.45 -5.91 9.65
CA PRO A 76 0.50 -4.85 9.96
C PRO A 76 0.62 -3.73 8.93
N ALA A 77 -0.50 -3.41 8.29
CA ALA A 77 -0.60 -2.32 7.33
C ALA A 77 -1.85 -1.48 7.61
N GLU A 78 -1.75 -0.18 7.34
CA GLU A 78 -2.83 0.78 7.51
C GLU A 78 -2.77 1.88 6.44
N VAL A 79 -3.92 2.44 6.09
CA VAL A 79 -3.98 3.59 5.16
C VAL A 79 -3.76 4.87 5.96
N LEU A 80 -2.61 5.51 5.76
CA LEU A 80 -2.24 6.76 6.43
C LEU A 80 -2.90 7.97 5.79
N GLN A 81 -3.04 7.95 4.46
CA GLN A 81 -3.71 9.01 3.72
C GLN A 81 -4.30 8.45 2.44
N ALA A 82 -5.63 8.37 2.39
CA ALA A 82 -6.36 8.26 1.15
C ALA A 82 -6.58 9.68 0.65
N GLY A 83 -6.06 10.02 -0.54
CA GLY A 83 -6.27 11.36 -1.08
C GLY A 83 -7.76 11.59 -1.28
N GLU A 84 -8.38 12.46 -0.48
CA GLU A 84 -9.52 13.30 -0.87
C GLU A 84 -9.86 14.36 0.20
N SER A 85 -9.68 15.64 -0.16
CA SER A 85 -10.70 16.70 -0.09
C SER A 85 -10.16 18.02 -0.64
#